data_AF-A0A1F7QUG6-F1
#
_entry.id   AF-A0A1F7QUG6-F1
#
_cell.length_a   1.000
_cell.length_b   1.000
_cell.length_c   1.000
_cell.angle_alpha   90.00
_cell.angle_beta   90.00
_cell.angle_gamma   90.00
#
_symmetry.space_group_name_H-M   'P 1'
#
loop_
_entity.id
_entity.type
_entity.pdbx_description
1 polymer ?
#
loop_
_entity_poly.entity_id
_entity_poly.type
_entity_poly.pdbx_seq_one_letter_code
_entity_poly.pdbx_strand_id
1 'polypeptide(L)'
;MVQFPQLKVIVNQVGDALNGYFANNLQQRKPNGFTIVELLIVIVVIGILAAIVIVAYQGVTNRANDTTIQSDLRNISKQLEHHKLMGTSDVYPSNTDSSLAAVGIKATKEAYSTSSGNLLYCGTADNSAYALASQSKSGNIYTITSSGGIAPYTDHTSMGSYIAICTNLLGVNYPRFGFTTGAWRSWVQ
;
A
#
# COMPACT_ATOMS: atom_id res chain seq x y z
N MET A 1 -4.99 -56.54 71.73
CA MET A 1 -5.23 -55.22 72.33
C MET A 1 -3.90 -54.47 72.42
N VAL A 2 -3.61 -53.59 71.47
CA VAL A 2 -2.74 -52.42 71.71
C VAL A 2 -3.29 -51.29 70.84
N GLN A 3 -4.22 -50.53 71.40
CA GLN A 3 -4.67 -49.28 70.79
C GLN A 3 -3.69 -48.21 71.24
N PHE A 4 -3.06 -47.50 70.31
CA PHE A 4 -2.11 -46.41 70.59
C PHE A 4 -2.83 -45.04 70.45
N PRO A 5 -3.58 -44.59 71.47
CA PRO A 5 -4.36 -43.34 71.39
C PRO A 5 -3.48 -42.09 71.21
N GLN A 6 -2.21 -42.15 71.66
CA GLN A 6 -1.28 -41.02 71.60
C GLN A 6 -0.86 -40.66 70.16
N LEU A 7 -0.85 -41.62 69.23
CA LEU A 7 -0.48 -41.35 67.83
C LEU A 7 -1.57 -40.55 67.10
N LYS A 8 -2.85 -40.78 67.44
CA LYS A 8 -4.00 -40.09 66.84
C LYS A 8 -4.08 -38.63 67.30
N VAL A 9 -3.68 -38.34 68.54
CA VAL A 9 -3.60 -36.97 69.09
C VAL A 9 -2.51 -36.17 68.37
N ILE A 10 -1.32 -36.75 68.17
CA ILE A 10 -0.21 -36.07 67.48
C ILE A 10 -0.56 -35.78 66.02
N VAL A 11 -1.18 -36.72 65.29
CA VAL A 11 -1.59 -36.50 63.90
C VAL A 11 -2.65 -35.39 63.79
N ASN A 12 -3.61 -35.35 64.72
CA ASN A 12 -4.63 -34.30 64.73
C ASN A 12 -4.05 -32.92 65.11
N GLN A 13 -3.18 -32.85 66.13
CA GLN A 13 -2.53 -31.60 66.52
C GLN A 13 -1.60 -31.04 65.44
N VAL A 14 -0.86 -31.91 64.74
CA VAL A 14 -0.01 -31.49 63.62
C VAL A 14 -0.87 -31.07 62.43
N GLY A 15 -1.98 -31.77 62.15
CA GLY A 15 -2.94 -31.39 61.11
C GLY A 15 -3.54 -30.00 61.36
N ASP A 16 -3.99 -29.73 62.59
CA ASP A 16 -4.59 -28.44 62.97
C ASP A 16 -3.57 -27.30 62.95
N ALA A 17 -2.34 -27.56 63.41
CA ALA A 17 -1.25 -26.58 63.36
C ALA A 17 -0.85 -26.25 61.91
N LEU A 18 -0.72 -27.25 61.04
CA LEU A 18 -0.39 -27.04 59.63
C LEU A 18 -1.50 -26.24 58.92
N ASN A 19 -2.78 -26.52 59.19
CA ASN A 19 -3.89 -25.81 58.58
C ASN A 19 -3.89 -24.31 58.96
N GLY A 20 -3.55 -23.98 60.21
CA GLY A 20 -3.39 -22.59 60.65
C GLY A 20 -2.19 -21.85 60.02
N TYR A 21 -1.08 -22.56 59.78
CA TYR A 21 0.10 -21.99 59.10
C TYR A 21 -0.13 -21.72 57.61
N PHE A 22 -0.91 -22.56 56.91
CA PHE A 22 -1.25 -22.33 55.50
C PHE A 22 -2.32 -21.25 55.30
N ALA A 23 -3.25 -21.07 56.25
CA ALA A 23 -4.32 -20.07 56.15
C ALA A 23 -3.82 -18.61 56.32
N ASN A 24 -2.76 -18.39 57.10
CA ASN A 24 -2.30 -17.04 57.47
C ASN A 24 -1.36 -16.37 56.45
N ASN A 25 -0.88 -17.09 55.43
CA ASN A 25 0.05 -16.55 54.41
C ASN A 25 -0.60 -16.12 53.09
N LEU A 26 -1.93 -16.26 52.96
CA LEU A 26 -2.66 -15.62 51.87
C LEU A 26 -2.95 -14.16 52.25
N GLN A 27 -1.90 -13.35 52.35
CA GLN A 27 -2.02 -11.90 52.39
C GLN A 27 -2.85 -11.47 51.17
N GLN A 28 -4.11 -11.11 51.43
CA GLN A 28 -5.02 -10.60 50.43
C GLN A 28 -4.43 -9.30 49.85
N ARG A 29 -3.74 -9.42 48.72
CA ARG A 29 -3.45 -8.26 47.87
C ARG A 29 -4.80 -7.71 47.46
N LYS A 30 -5.16 -6.53 47.97
CA LYS A 30 -6.34 -5.82 47.48
C LYS A 30 -6.19 -5.67 45.97
N PRO A 31 -7.12 -6.17 45.15
CA PRO A 31 -7.09 -5.87 43.74
C PRO A 31 -7.27 -4.36 43.60
N ASN A 32 -6.18 -3.66 43.24
CA ASN A 32 -6.27 -2.27 42.81
C ASN A 32 -6.99 -2.28 41.46
N GLY A 33 -8.32 -2.16 41.50
CA GLY A 33 -9.14 -2.03 40.30
C GLY A 33 -8.91 -0.66 39.67
N PHE A 34 -8.79 -0.63 38.33
CA PHE A 34 -8.89 0.61 37.58
C PHE A 34 -10.26 1.26 37.85
N THR A 35 -10.26 2.56 38.10
CA THR A 35 -11.51 3.31 38.24
C THR A 35 -12.22 3.38 36.89
N ILE A 36 -13.55 3.36 36.91
CA ILE A 36 -14.37 3.55 35.70
C ILE A 36 -14.01 4.89 35.02
N VAL A 37 -13.66 5.91 35.82
CA VAL A 37 -13.26 7.23 35.34
C VAL A 37 -11.92 7.20 34.61
N GLU A 38 -10.92 6.46 35.12
CA GLU A 38 -9.63 6.28 34.42
C GLU A 38 -9.82 5.60 33.08
N LEU A 39 -10.68 4.58 32.99
CA LEU A 39 -10.94 3.92 31.72
C LEU A 39 -11.76 4.80 30.76
N LEU A 40 -12.68 5.60 31.28
CA LEU A 40 -13.49 6.53 30.51
C LEU A 40 -12.64 7.62 29.83
N ILE A 41 -11.73 8.26 30.57
CA ILE A 41 -10.89 9.29 29.96
C ILE A 41 -9.95 8.70 28.90
N VAL A 42 -9.45 7.49 29.10
CA VAL A 42 -8.60 6.80 28.12
C VAL A 42 -9.34 6.56 26.82
N ILE A 43 -10.58 6.04 26.88
CA ILE A 43 -11.36 5.77 25.65
C ILE A 43 -11.73 7.07 24.92
N VAL A 44 -11.95 8.17 25.65
CA VAL A 44 -12.22 9.48 25.05
C VAL A 44 -10.96 10.01 24.35
N VAL A 45 -9.80 9.91 24.99
CA VAL A 45 -8.54 10.38 24.41
C VAL A 45 -8.16 9.57 23.17
N ILE A 46 -8.24 8.23 23.21
CA ILE A 46 -7.98 7.41 22.01
C ILE A 46 -8.99 7.69 20.90
N GLY A 47 -10.24 8.02 21.23
CA GLY A 47 -11.27 8.40 20.25
C GLY A 47 -10.91 9.68 19.50
N ILE A 48 -10.45 10.71 20.22
CA ILE A 48 -10.01 11.98 19.63
C ILE A 48 -8.76 11.76 18.76
N LEU A 49 -7.78 11.02 19.25
CA LEU A 49 -6.54 10.74 18.50
C LEU A 49 -6.82 9.93 17.24
N ALA A 50 -7.66 8.89 17.32
CA ALA A 50 -8.01 8.07 16.17
C ALA A 50 -8.71 8.89 15.06
N ALA A 51 -9.61 9.80 15.44
CA ALA A 51 -10.30 10.66 14.48
C ALA A 51 -9.33 11.54 13.67
N ILE A 52 -8.36 12.17 14.35
CA ILE A 52 -7.34 13.01 13.70
C ILE A 52 -6.45 12.16 12.76
N VAL A 53 -6.04 10.98 13.23
CA VAL A 53 -5.18 10.06 12.46
C VAL A 53 -5.85 9.62 11.16
N ILE A 54 -7.16 9.31 11.17
CA ILE A 54 -7.87 8.84 9.97
C ILE A 54 -7.82 9.87 8.84
N VAL A 55 -8.09 11.15 9.15
CA VAL A 55 -8.07 12.22 8.14
C VAL A 55 -6.65 12.47 7.62
N ALA A 56 -5.67 12.51 8.51
CA ALA A 56 -4.27 12.70 8.13
C ALA A 56 -3.74 11.53 7.26
N TYR A 57 -4.15 10.30 7.57
CA TYR A 57 -3.71 9.09 6.87
C TYR A 57 -4.10 9.08 5.38
N GLN A 58 -5.27 9.61 5.03
CA GLN A 58 -5.70 9.71 3.63
C GLN A 58 -4.77 10.62 2.81
N GLY A 59 -4.40 11.78 3.35
CA GLY A 59 -3.48 12.71 2.68
C GLY A 59 -2.08 12.12 2.49
N VAL A 60 -1.55 11.45 3.50
CA VAL A 60 -0.24 10.76 3.44
C VAL A 60 -0.26 9.65 2.39
N THR A 61 -1.31 8.82 2.39
CA THR A 61 -1.46 7.70 1.44
C THR A 61 -1.59 8.21 0.00
N ASN A 62 -2.34 9.28 -0.23
CA ASN A 62 -2.46 9.90 -1.56
C ASN A 62 -1.13 10.42 -2.08
N ARG A 63 -0.35 11.12 -1.24
CA ARG A 63 1.00 11.60 -1.61
C ARG A 63 1.97 10.44 -1.87
N ALA A 64 1.88 9.37 -1.09
CA ALA A 64 2.68 8.17 -1.31
C ALA A 64 2.36 7.55 -2.67
N ASN A 65 1.08 7.35 -2.99
CA ASN A 65 0.64 6.82 -4.28
C ASN A 65 1.14 7.68 -5.46
N ASP A 66 1.00 9.01 -5.35
CA ASP A 66 1.52 9.95 -6.36
C ASP A 66 3.03 9.83 -6.55
N THR A 67 3.78 9.76 -5.45
CA THR A 67 5.24 9.64 -5.50
C THR A 67 5.67 8.29 -6.10
N THR A 68 4.96 7.22 -5.76
CA THR A 68 5.19 5.88 -6.31
C THR A 68 4.99 5.86 -7.82
N ILE A 69 3.86 6.36 -8.34
CA ILE A 69 3.64 6.34 -9.79
C ILE A 69 4.64 7.22 -10.54
N GLN A 70 5.10 8.33 -9.94
CA GLN A 70 6.15 9.14 -10.55
C GLN A 70 7.50 8.40 -10.55
N SER A 71 7.79 7.62 -9.51
CA SER A 71 8.98 6.75 -9.51
C SER A 71 8.87 5.68 -10.60
N ASP A 72 7.72 5.04 -10.73
CA ASP A 72 7.45 4.04 -11.77
C ASP A 72 7.61 4.64 -13.16
N LEU A 73 6.99 5.80 -13.44
CA LEU A 73 7.14 6.52 -14.71
C LEU A 73 8.62 6.83 -15.05
N ARG A 74 9.42 7.26 -14.06
CA ARG A 74 10.87 7.48 -14.25
C ARG A 74 11.60 6.18 -14.59
N ASN A 75 11.25 5.08 -13.93
CA ASN A 75 11.88 3.79 -14.18
C ASN A 75 11.48 3.23 -15.56
N ILE A 76 10.21 3.34 -15.93
CA ILE A 76 9.71 2.95 -17.25
C ILE A 76 10.38 3.78 -18.34
N SER A 77 10.47 5.10 -18.17
CA SER A 77 11.20 5.99 -19.09
C SER A 77 12.63 5.51 -19.30
N LYS A 78 13.37 5.19 -18.23
CA LYS A 78 14.73 4.62 -18.33
C LYS A 78 14.76 3.29 -19.09
N GLN A 79 13.78 2.42 -18.88
CA GLN A 79 13.68 1.15 -19.63
C GLN A 79 13.42 1.38 -21.12
N LEU A 80 12.60 2.37 -21.46
CA LEU A 80 12.33 2.77 -22.85
C LEU A 80 13.58 3.37 -23.51
N GLU A 81 14.31 4.24 -22.82
CA GLU A 81 15.59 4.75 -23.31
C GLU A 81 16.61 3.63 -23.50
N HIS A 82 16.71 2.71 -22.54
CA HIS A 82 17.60 1.56 -22.63
C HIS A 82 17.23 0.65 -23.81
N HIS A 83 15.94 0.39 -24.05
CA HIS A 83 15.48 -0.37 -25.20
C HIS A 83 15.92 0.29 -26.52
N LYS A 84 15.77 1.61 -26.63
CA LYS A 84 16.20 2.38 -27.81
C LYS A 84 17.70 2.22 -28.07
N LEU A 85 18.52 2.35 -27.03
CA LEU A 85 19.98 2.26 -27.13
C LEU A 85 20.50 0.84 -27.43
N MET A 86 19.80 -0.20 -26.97
CA MET A 86 20.19 -1.61 -27.19
C MET A 86 19.65 -2.18 -28.51
N GLY A 87 18.68 -1.51 -29.12
CA GLY A 87 18.10 -1.90 -30.41
C GLY A 87 19.02 -1.57 -31.59
N THR A 88 18.74 -2.17 -32.75
CA THR A 88 19.51 -1.92 -33.98
C THR A 88 19.05 -0.69 -34.76
N SER A 89 17.90 -0.11 -34.39
CA SER A 89 17.20 0.91 -35.20
C SER A 89 17.02 2.25 -34.48
N ASP A 90 17.60 2.46 -33.29
CA ASP A 90 17.49 3.70 -32.49
C ASP A 90 16.04 4.22 -32.33
N VAL A 91 15.12 3.29 -32.08
CA VAL A 91 13.68 3.57 -31.93
C VAL A 91 13.15 3.06 -30.60
N TYR A 92 12.09 3.71 -30.12
CA TYR A 92 11.30 3.21 -29.02
C TYR A 92 10.48 1.98 -29.43
N PRO A 93 9.95 1.21 -28.47
CA PRO A 93 9.10 0.07 -28.76
C PRO A 93 7.89 0.48 -29.59
N SER A 94 7.53 -0.36 -30.56
CA SER A 94 6.28 -0.19 -31.29
C SER A 94 5.08 -0.25 -30.33
N ASN A 95 3.97 0.37 -30.73
CA ASN A 95 2.74 0.35 -29.96
C ASN A 95 2.00 -1.00 -30.06
N THR A 96 2.65 -2.06 -29.61
CA THR A 96 2.13 -3.44 -29.60
C THR A 96 2.44 -4.10 -28.26
N ASP A 97 1.59 -5.03 -27.82
CA ASP A 97 1.80 -5.72 -26.54
C ASP A 97 3.11 -6.51 -26.51
N SER A 98 3.49 -7.13 -27.63
CA SER A 98 4.73 -7.89 -27.74
C SER A 98 5.96 -7.00 -27.60
N SER A 99 5.98 -5.84 -28.27
CA SER A 99 7.08 -4.88 -28.14
C SER A 99 7.17 -4.31 -26.73
N LEU A 100 6.06 -3.94 -26.11
CA LEU A 100 6.06 -3.41 -24.74
C LEU A 100 6.42 -4.47 -23.70
N ALA A 101 6.03 -5.73 -23.91
CA ALA A 101 6.41 -6.83 -23.02
C ALA A 101 7.93 -7.08 -23.04
N ALA A 102 8.58 -6.91 -24.20
CA ALA A 102 10.03 -7.06 -24.32
C ALA A 102 10.83 -6.00 -23.54
N VAL A 103 10.23 -4.84 -23.24
CA VAL A 103 10.82 -3.79 -22.40
C VAL A 103 10.86 -4.20 -20.92
N GLY A 104 9.92 -5.05 -20.49
CA GLY A 104 9.79 -5.45 -19.09
C GLY A 104 9.27 -4.33 -18.19
N ILE A 105 8.22 -3.63 -18.64
CA ILE A 105 7.59 -2.52 -17.90
C ILE A 105 7.00 -3.05 -16.59
N LYS A 106 7.38 -2.41 -15.48
CA LYS A 106 6.91 -2.74 -14.13
C LYS A 106 6.12 -1.58 -13.54
N ALA A 107 5.01 -1.89 -12.89
CA ALA A 107 4.17 -0.90 -12.21
C ALA A 107 3.79 -1.37 -10.81
N THR A 108 3.82 -0.46 -9.84
CA THR A 108 3.36 -0.72 -8.47
C THR A 108 1.84 -0.62 -8.41
N LYS A 109 1.17 -1.69 -8.86
CA LYS A 109 -0.26 -1.75 -9.20
C LYS A 109 -1.20 -1.17 -8.13
N GLU A 110 -0.84 -1.25 -6.86
CA GLU A 110 -1.61 -0.78 -5.70
C GLU A 110 -1.70 0.75 -5.64
N ALA A 111 -0.73 1.46 -6.21
CA ALA A 111 -0.65 2.92 -6.25
C ALA A 111 -1.45 3.54 -7.41
N TYR A 112 -1.90 2.73 -8.37
CA TYR A 112 -2.62 3.17 -9.56
C TYR A 112 -4.13 3.20 -9.35
N SER A 113 -4.81 4.06 -10.10
CA SER A 113 -6.28 4.08 -10.15
C SER A 113 -6.82 2.75 -10.68
N THR A 114 -7.92 2.28 -10.11
CA THR A 114 -8.66 1.10 -10.59
C THR A 114 -10.01 1.46 -11.21
N SER A 115 -10.43 2.73 -11.11
CA SER A 115 -11.73 3.23 -11.56
C SER A 115 -11.80 3.49 -13.07
N SER A 116 -10.66 3.69 -13.73
CA SER A 116 -10.55 3.91 -15.18
C SER A 116 -9.23 3.34 -15.72
N GLY A 117 -8.81 3.71 -16.93
CA GLY A 117 -7.43 3.48 -17.37
C GLY A 117 -6.44 4.09 -16.36
N ASN A 118 -5.23 3.55 -16.25
CA ASN A 118 -4.29 4.00 -15.21
C ASN A 118 -2.83 4.14 -15.65
N LEU A 119 -2.43 3.43 -16.71
CA LEU A 119 -1.14 3.51 -17.36
C LEU A 119 -1.40 3.48 -18.86
N LEU A 120 -0.86 4.47 -19.57
CA LEU A 120 -1.05 4.66 -20.99
C LEU A 120 0.31 4.89 -21.62
N TYR A 121 0.58 4.15 -22.69
CA TYR A 121 1.71 4.37 -23.58
C TYR A 121 1.20 4.97 -24.88
N CYS A 122 1.80 6.07 -25.31
CA CYS A 122 1.59 6.71 -26.60
C CYS A 122 2.92 6.65 -27.36
N GLY A 123 2.90 6.18 -28.61
CA GLY A 123 4.08 6.14 -29.47
C GLY A 123 3.79 6.75 -30.83
N THR A 124 4.79 7.42 -31.43
CA THR A 124 4.70 7.90 -32.81
C THR A 124 4.77 6.74 -33.81
N ALA A 125 4.27 6.94 -35.03
CA ALA A 125 4.19 5.88 -36.04
C ALA A 125 5.57 5.37 -36.49
N ASP A 126 6.57 6.24 -36.46
CA ASP A 126 7.98 5.96 -36.72
C ASP A 126 8.74 5.51 -35.46
N ASN A 127 8.07 5.43 -34.31
CA ASN A 127 8.63 5.10 -33.00
C ASN A 127 9.79 5.99 -32.56
N SER A 128 9.88 7.22 -33.07
CA SER A 128 10.92 8.19 -32.72
C SER A 128 10.67 8.88 -31.38
N ALA A 129 9.42 8.91 -30.90
CA ALA A 129 9.04 9.49 -29.62
C ALA A 129 7.96 8.69 -28.90
N TYR A 130 7.96 8.78 -27.56
CA TYR A 130 6.90 8.25 -26.71
C TYR A 130 6.40 9.30 -25.70
N ALA A 131 5.22 9.03 -25.17
CA ALA A 131 4.71 9.63 -23.95
C ALA A 131 4.04 8.55 -23.09
N LEU A 132 4.21 8.69 -21.78
CA LEU A 132 3.50 7.91 -20.78
C LEU A 132 2.55 8.85 -20.04
N ALA A 133 1.34 8.36 -19.76
CA ALA A 133 0.44 8.98 -18.80
C ALA A 133 0.07 7.94 -17.75
N SER A 134 -0.04 8.36 -16.50
CA SER A 134 -0.50 7.48 -15.42
C SER A 134 -1.35 8.21 -14.40
N GLN A 135 -2.39 7.56 -13.91
CA GLN A 135 -3.26 8.07 -12.88
C GLN A 135 -3.05 7.29 -11.59
N SER A 136 -2.68 7.99 -10.52
CA SER A 136 -2.57 7.38 -9.21
C SER A 136 -3.94 7.11 -8.61
N LYS A 137 -3.97 6.32 -7.54
CA LYS A 137 -5.16 6.06 -6.74
C LYS A 137 -5.72 7.33 -6.07
N SER A 138 -4.93 8.40 -5.97
CA SER A 138 -5.42 9.71 -5.48
C SER A 138 -6.30 10.42 -6.52
N GLY A 139 -6.23 10.02 -7.79
CA GLY A 139 -6.91 10.65 -8.92
C GLY A 139 -6.00 11.59 -9.73
N ASN A 140 -4.83 11.95 -9.23
CA ASN A 140 -3.88 12.81 -9.95
C ASN A 140 -3.24 12.08 -11.13
N ILE A 141 -3.08 12.79 -12.25
CA ILE A 141 -2.43 12.27 -13.46
C ILE A 141 -1.05 12.90 -13.61
N TYR A 142 -0.08 12.06 -13.92
CA TYR A 142 1.29 12.46 -14.22
C TYR A 142 1.70 11.90 -15.58
N THR A 143 2.55 12.65 -16.26
CA THR A 143 3.04 12.30 -17.59
C THR A 143 4.55 12.44 -17.66
N ILE A 144 5.15 11.72 -18.60
CA ILE A 144 6.55 11.87 -19.00
C ILE A 144 6.64 11.61 -20.50
N THR A 145 7.45 12.38 -21.20
CA THR A 145 7.68 12.23 -22.64
C THR A 145 9.15 11.92 -22.90
N SER A 146 9.45 11.37 -24.08
CA SER A 146 10.83 11.13 -24.53
C SER A 146 11.77 12.34 -24.47
N SER A 147 11.23 13.57 -24.47
CA SER A 147 12.01 14.81 -24.41
C SER A 147 11.83 15.59 -23.09
N GLY A 148 10.98 15.11 -22.18
CA GLY A 148 10.52 15.86 -21.02
C GLY A 148 10.69 15.12 -19.70
N GLY A 149 10.71 15.87 -18.60
CA GLY A 149 10.63 15.31 -17.27
C GLY A 149 9.22 14.89 -16.88
N ILE A 150 9.08 14.38 -15.66
CA ILE A 150 7.76 14.15 -15.08
C ILE A 150 7.05 15.48 -14.84
N ALA A 151 5.79 15.56 -15.28
CA ALA A 151 4.93 16.70 -15.06
C ALA A 151 3.52 16.25 -14.63
N PRO A 152 2.83 17.04 -13.79
CA PRO A 152 1.39 16.87 -13.58
C PRO A 152 0.64 17.14 -14.89
N TYR A 153 -0.46 16.42 -15.12
CA TYR A 153 -1.29 16.58 -16.30
C TYR A 153 -2.72 16.94 -15.89
N THR A 154 -3.16 18.13 -16.31
CA THR A 154 -4.41 18.75 -15.85
C THR A 154 -5.50 18.82 -16.91
N ASP A 155 -5.18 18.51 -18.17
CA ASP A 155 -6.15 18.62 -19.28
C ASP A 155 -7.27 17.58 -19.17
N HIS A 156 -7.06 16.51 -18.41
CA HIS A 156 -8.08 15.51 -18.09
C HIS A 156 -8.04 15.15 -16.60
N THR A 157 -9.21 14.81 -16.06
CA THR A 157 -9.38 14.36 -14.67
C THR A 157 -9.47 12.83 -14.55
N SER A 158 -9.47 12.11 -15.67
CA SER A 158 -9.40 10.65 -15.74
C SER A 158 -8.74 10.19 -17.02
N MET A 159 -8.25 8.95 -17.05
CA MET A 159 -7.64 8.37 -18.26
C MET A 159 -8.64 7.68 -19.19
N GLY A 160 -9.94 7.95 -19.04
CA GLY A 160 -10.99 7.45 -19.94
C GLY A 160 -10.88 8.01 -21.36
N SER A 161 -10.30 9.20 -21.54
CA SER A 161 -10.14 9.88 -22.84
C SER A 161 -8.77 9.63 -23.48
N TYR A 162 -8.34 8.37 -23.52
CA TYR A 162 -6.99 7.94 -23.90
C TYR A 162 -6.51 8.42 -25.29
N ILE A 163 -7.39 8.49 -26.29
CA ILE A 163 -7.02 9.03 -27.61
C ILE A 163 -6.61 10.50 -27.46
N ALA A 164 -7.48 11.32 -26.86
CA ALA A 164 -7.23 12.74 -26.64
C ALA A 164 -5.96 12.99 -25.82
N ILE A 165 -5.68 12.14 -24.83
CA ILE A 165 -4.44 12.22 -24.05
C ILE A 165 -3.21 12.03 -24.96
N CYS A 166 -3.19 11.00 -25.81
CA CYS A 166 -2.08 10.84 -26.75
C CYS A 166 -2.02 11.95 -27.80
N THR A 167 -3.17 12.48 -28.23
CA THR A 167 -3.23 13.63 -29.15
C THR A 167 -2.61 14.87 -28.52
N ASN A 168 -2.92 15.16 -27.25
CA ASN A 168 -2.38 16.32 -26.54
C ASN A 168 -0.87 16.17 -26.26
N LEU A 169 -0.43 14.96 -25.91
CA LEU A 169 0.97 14.73 -25.52
C LEU A 169 1.92 14.64 -26.72
N LEU A 170 1.51 14.02 -27.82
CA LEU A 170 2.39 13.74 -28.97
C LEU A 170 1.75 14.04 -30.33
N GLY A 171 0.50 14.50 -30.40
CA GLY A 171 -0.20 14.67 -31.67
C GLY A 171 -0.58 13.35 -32.35
N VAL A 172 -0.64 12.24 -31.60
CA VAL A 172 -0.88 10.89 -32.15
C VAL A 172 -2.16 10.27 -31.60
N ASN A 173 -2.76 9.38 -32.38
CA ASN A 173 -4.00 8.68 -32.02
C ASN A 173 -3.79 7.17 -31.80
N TYR A 174 -2.57 6.77 -31.45
CA TYR A 174 -2.20 5.38 -31.15
C TYR A 174 -1.92 5.23 -29.65
N PRO A 175 -2.94 4.93 -28.83
CA PRO A 175 -2.80 4.62 -27.41
C PRO A 175 -2.64 3.12 -27.13
N ARG A 176 -1.82 2.77 -26.13
CA ARG A 176 -1.79 1.43 -25.51
C ARG A 176 -2.08 1.49 -24.03
N PHE A 177 -3.03 0.68 -23.60
CA PHE A 177 -3.40 0.59 -22.19
C PHE A 177 -2.55 -0.42 -21.46
N GLY A 178 -2.07 -0.03 -20.29
CA GLY A 178 -1.55 -0.96 -19.29
C GLY A 178 -2.66 -1.62 -18.47
N PHE A 179 -3.85 -1.03 -18.45
CA PHE A 179 -5.00 -1.49 -17.67
C PHE A 179 -6.33 -1.20 -18.37
N THR A 180 -7.23 -2.19 -18.40
CA THR A 180 -8.60 -2.05 -18.91
C THR A 180 -9.56 -2.82 -18.02
N THR A 181 -10.68 -2.20 -17.63
CA THR A 181 -11.83 -2.86 -16.96
C THR A 181 -11.43 -3.76 -15.78
N GLY A 182 -10.57 -3.28 -14.88
CA GLY A 182 -10.18 -4.05 -13.68
C GLY A 182 -8.98 -4.98 -13.87
N ALA A 183 -8.45 -5.12 -15.09
CA ALA A 183 -7.36 -6.05 -15.38
C ALA A 183 -6.14 -5.34 -15.99
N TRP A 184 -4.96 -5.73 -15.51
CA TRP A 184 -3.68 -5.33 -16.10
C TRP A 184 -3.42 -6.11 -17.38
N ARG A 185 -2.80 -5.46 -18.36
CA ARG A 185 -2.30 -6.13 -19.56
C ARG A 185 -1.04 -6.93 -19.23
N SER A 186 -0.85 -8.01 -19.98
CA SER A 186 0.28 -8.93 -19.80
C SER A 186 1.66 -8.29 -19.99
N TRP A 187 1.74 -7.16 -20.72
CA TRP A 187 2.97 -6.42 -20.90
C TRP A 187 3.36 -5.56 -19.68
N VAL A 188 2.45 -5.37 -18.71
CA VAL A 188 2.73 -4.68 -17.44
C VAL A 188 2.88 -5.70 -16.32
N GLN A 189 4.11 -5.82 -15.82
CA GLN A 189 4.49 -6.72 -14.74
C GLN A 189 4.20 -6.10 -13.37
#